data_AF-A0A9D8W997-F1
#
_entry.id   AF-A0A9D8W997-F1
#
_cell.length_a   1.000
_cell.length_b   1.000
_cell.length_c   1.000
_cell.angle_alpha   90.00
_cell.angle_beta   90.00
_cell.angle_gamma   90.00
#
_symmetry.space_group_name_H-M   'P 1'
#
loop_
_entity.id
_entity.type
_entity.pdbx_description
1 polymer ?
#
loop_
_entity_poly.entity_id
_entity_poly.type
_entity_poly.pdbx_seq_one_letter_code
_entity_poly.pdbx_strand_id
1 'polypeptide(L)'
;MNTKLITGGILAGLLATAGTAGVVAAQSATEAPGLSEAQAIEIALAEVPGDVQETELEREDGMQVYEIEILTADGVEMEVEIDAQTGAVLEIEVEDDLDDDYDDDDEDDDA
;
A
#
# COMPACT_ATOMS: atom_id res chain seq x y z
N MET A 1 -2.83 4.23 31.54
CA MET A 1 -1.75 4.87 30.76
C MET A 1 -2.26 5.09 29.34
N ASN A 2 -2.28 6.36 28.93
CA ASN A 2 -2.24 6.93 27.58
C ASN A 2 -3.27 6.43 26.54
N THR A 3 -4.45 7.05 26.55
CA THR A 3 -5.45 6.99 25.48
C THR A 3 -4.98 7.78 24.26
N LYS A 4 -4.73 7.12 23.12
CA LYS A 4 -4.43 7.77 21.83
C LYS A 4 -5.77 8.14 21.17
N LEU A 5 -5.99 9.42 20.90
CA LEU A 5 -7.22 9.99 20.36
C LEU A 5 -6.82 11.12 19.42
N ILE A 6 -6.66 10.87 18.13
CA ILE A 6 -6.46 11.91 17.09
C ILE A 6 -7.04 11.36 15.76
N THR A 7 -8.28 11.75 15.42
CA THR A 7 -8.63 12.56 14.23
C THR A 7 -8.63 11.72 12.94
N GLY A 8 -9.76 11.31 12.39
CA GLY A 8 -10.80 12.23 11.90
C GLY A 8 -10.43 12.70 10.48
N GLY A 9 -10.61 11.84 9.48
CA GLY A 9 -10.44 12.16 8.07
C GLY A 9 -11.64 11.68 7.28
N ILE A 10 -12.78 12.36 7.43
CA ILE A 10 -13.90 12.24 6.49
C ILE A 10 -13.35 12.75 5.15
N LEU A 11 -13.09 11.89 4.16
CA LEU A 11 -12.98 12.33 2.77
C LEU A 11 -14.39 12.70 2.26
N ALA A 12 -14.93 13.79 2.82
CA ALA A 12 -16.08 14.47 2.30
C ALA A 12 -15.62 15.28 1.10
N GLY A 13 -16.28 15.04 -0.02
CA GLY A 13 -16.00 15.63 -1.32
C GLY A 13 -15.74 17.14 -1.27
N LEU A 14 -14.73 17.53 -2.02
CA LEU A 14 -14.32 18.91 -2.21
C LEU A 14 -15.44 19.68 -2.94
N LEU A 15 -16.16 20.53 -2.21
CA LEU A 15 -17.08 21.51 -2.77
C LEU A 15 -16.28 22.64 -3.46
N ALA A 16 -16.56 22.87 -4.73
CA ALA A 16 -16.00 23.95 -5.54
C ALA A 16 -16.63 25.32 -5.22
N THR A 17 -15.83 26.38 -5.00
CA THR A 17 -16.18 27.79 -5.27
C THR A 17 -14.97 28.72 -5.55
N ALA A 18 -14.75 29.02 -6.83
CA ALA A 18 -14.42 30.32 -7.50
C ALA A 18 -13.27 31.29 -7.10
N GLY A 19 -12.36 31.55 -8.08
CA GLY A 19 -11.68 32.83 -8.46
C GLY A 19 -10.31 33.12 -7.80
N THR A 20 -9.19 33.47 -8.47
CA THR A 20 -8.93 34.38 -9.61
C THR A 20 -7.62 34.09 -10.39
N ALA A 21 -7.69 34.18 -11.72
CA ALA A 21 -6.70 34.61 -12.74
C ALA A 21 -5.17 34.33 -12.57
N GLY A 22 -4.61 33.51 -13.46
CA GLY A 22 -3.15 33.47 -13.74
C GLY A 22 -2.69 32.26 -14.53
N VAL A 23 -2.59 32.40 -15.85
CA VAL A 23 -2.07 31.48 -16.87
C VAL A 23 -1.01 30.44 -16.44
N VAL A 24 -1.36 29.15 -16.49
CA VAL A 24 -0.47 28.12 -17.03
C VAL A 24 -1.29 27.26 -18.00
N ALA A 25 -0.80 27.21 -19.22
CA ALA A 25 -1.38 26.50 -20.34
C ALA A 25 -1.33 24.97 -20.12
N ALA A 26 -2.29 24.29 -20.74
CA ALA A 26 -2.23 22.86 -21.07
C ALA A 26 -2.03 21.92 -19.88
N GLN A 27 -3.12 21.64 -19.17
CA GLN A 27 -3.32 20.28 -18.71
C GLN A 27 -4.35 19.67 -19.66
N SER A 28 -3.83 19.35 -20.83
CA SER A 28 -4.43 18.39 -21.75
C SER A 28 -5.01 17.24 -20.93
N ALA A 29 -6.15 16.72 -21.36
CA ALA A 29 -6.56 15.38 -20.99
C ALA A 29 -5.47 14.40 -21.46
N THR A 30 -4.40 14.27 -20.68
CA THR A 30 -3.58 13.07 -20.63
C THR A 30 -4.42 12.10 -19.80
N GLU A 31 -4.60 10.88 -20.30
CA GLU A 31 -5.16 9.75 -19.54
C GLU A 31 -4.77 9.93 -18.08
N ALA A 32 -5.76 9.96 -17.17
CA ALA A 32 -5.46 10.18 -15.76
C ALA A 32 -4.28 9.28 -15.41
N PRO A 33 -3.09 9.84 -15.12
CA PRO A 33 -1.98 8.98 -14.78
C PRO A 33 -2.50 8.20 -13.57
N GLY A 34 -2.35 6.88 -13.60
CA GLY A 34 -2.64 6.09 -12.42
C GLY A 34 -1.99 6.74 -11.18
N LEU A 35 -2.47 6.34 -10.01
CA LEU A 35 -1.84 6.64 -8.75
C LEU A 35 -0.31 6.54 -8.90
N SER A 36 0.43 7.56 -8.45
CA SER A 36 1.88 7.43 -8.44
C SER A 36 2.33 6.55 -7.28
N GLU A 37 3.50 5.93 -7.41
CA GLU A 37 4.12 5.11 -6.35
C GLU A 37 4.18 5.85 -5.01
N ALA A 38 4.61 7.12 -5.02
CA ALA A 38 4.65 7.93 -3.79
C ALA A 38 3.26 8.12 -3.16
N GLN A 39 2.20 8.23 -3.96
CA GLN A 39 0.84 8.32 -3.43
C GLN A 39 0.34 6.98 -2.91
N ALA A 40 0.74 5.87 -3.53
CA ALA A 40 0.45 4.53 -3.05
C ALA A 40 1.09 4.31 -1.67
N ILE A 41 2.37 4.66 -1.53
CA ILE A 41 3.10 4.62 -0.26
C ILE A 41 2.42 5.49 0.80
N GLU A 42 1.99 6.71 0.47
CA GLU A 42 1.27 7.56 1.43
C GLU A 42 -0.05 6.93 1.89
N ILE A 43 -0.77 6.22 1.02
CA ILE A 43 -2.00 5.51 1.36
C ILE A 43 -1.68 4.29 2.23
N ALA A 44 -0.69 3.47 1.84
CA ALA A 44 -0.31 2.29 2.59
C ALA A 44 0.16 2.64 4.02
N LEU A 45 1.00 3.67 4.16
CA LEU A 45 1.47 4.16 5.46
C LEU A 45 0.36 4.78 6.33
N ALA A 46 -0.75 5.21 5.73
CA ALA A 46 -1.91 5.66 6.47
C ALA A 46 -2.70 4.51 7.09
N GLU A 47 -2.70 3.33 6.45
CA GLU A 47 -3.34 2.12 6.96
C GLU A 47 -2.41 1.33 7.90
N VAL A 48 -1.16 1.12 7.48
CA VAL A 48 -0.13 0.38 8.22
C VAL A 48 1.07 1.29 8.47
N PRO A 49 1.23 1.84 9.68
CA PRO A 49 2.40 2.66 10.01
C PRO A 49 3.64 1.78 10.21
N GLY A 50 4.70 2.07 9.47
CA GLY A 50 5.98 1.37 9.58
C GLY A 50 7.04 1.96 8.66
N ASP A 51 8.06 1.16 8.37
CA ASP A 51 9.09 1.45 7.39
C ASP A 51 8.77 0.66 6.11
N VAL A 52 8.71 1.35 4.97
CA VAL A 52 8.49 0.70 3.66
C VAL A 52 9.76 -0.04 3.27
N GLN A 53 9.61 -1.34 3.03
CA GLN A 53 10.71 -2.24 2.69
C GLN A 53 10.81 -2.38 1.17
N GLU A 54 9.69 -2.67 0.52
CA GLU A 54 9.58 -2.88 -0.91
C GLU A 54 8.31 -2.20 -1.47
N THR A 55 8.34 -1.90 -2.76
CA THR A 55 7.18 -1.39 -3.49
C THR A 55 7.25 -1.87 -4.92
N GLU A 56 6.26 -2.64 -5.34
CA GLU A 56 6.15 -3.19 -6.68
C GLU A 56 4.87 -2.73 -7.38
N LEU A 57 4.93 -2.68 -8.71
CA LEU A 57 3.77 -2.38 -9.55
C LEU A 57 3.50 -3.56 -10.46
N GLU A 58 2.53 -4.35 -10.04
CA GLU A 58 2.06 -5.55 -10.69
C GLU A 58 0.97 -5.22 -11.73
N ARG A 59 0.85 -6.08 -12.75
CA ARG A 59 -0.23 -5.98 -13.74
C ARG A 59 -0.91 -7.32 -13.92
N GLU A 60 -2.05 -7.47 -13.26
CA GLU A 60 -2.90 -8.65 -13.36
C GLU A 60 -4.17 -8.37 -14.16
N ASP A 61 -4.46 -9.19 -15.18
CA ASP A 61 -5.67 -9.09 -16.03
C ASP A 61 -6.01 -7.69 -16.59
N GLY A 62 -4.99 -6.83 -16.76
CA GLY A 62 -5.14 -5.46 -17.24
C GLY A 62 -5.48 -4.43 -16.16
N MET A 63 -5.59 -4.86 -14.90
CA MET A 63 -5.52 -4.01 -13.71
C MET A 63 -4.05 -3.81 -13.33
N GLN A 64 -3.74 -2.68 -12.72
CA GLN A 64 -2.42 -2.42 -12.13
C GLN A 64 -2.62 -2.30 -10.63
N VAL A 65 -1.77 -2.98 -9.86
CA VAL A 65 -1.85 -3.04 -8.40
C VAL A 65 -0.47 -2.66 -7.86
N TYR A 66 -0.46 -1.81 -6.85
CA TYR A 66 0.73 -1.53 -6.06
C TYR A 66 0.74 -2.48 -4.87
N GLU A 67 1.82 -3.25 -4.74
CA GLU A 67 2.12 -4.07 -3.57
C GLU A 67 3.19 -3.33 -2.76
N ILE A 68 2.91 -3.11 -1.48
CA ILE A 68 3.77 -2.30 -0.59
C ILE A 68 3.98 -3.07 0.70
N GLU A 69 5.21 -3.54 0.88
CA GLU A 69 5.65 -4.22 2.10
C GLU A 69 6.10 -3.20 3.15
N ILE A 70 5.56 -3.36 4.36
CA ILE A 70 5.78 -2.46 5.48
C ILE A 70 6.21 -3.25 6.71
N LEU A 71 7.43 -3.00 7.17
CA LEU A 71 7.90 -3.48 8.47
C LEU A 71 7.32 -2.60 9.58
N THR A 72 6.42 -3.17 10.37
CA THR A 72 5.83 -2.47 11.51
C THR A 72 6.83 -2.31 12.66
N ALA A 73 6.56 -1.37 13.57
CA ALA A 73 7.40 -1.16 14.75
C ALA A 73 7.46 -2.38 15.71
N ASP A 74 6.51 -3.30 15.59
CA ASP A 74 6.46 -4.55 16.35
C ASP A 74 7.27 -5.67 15.68
N GLY A 75 7.88 -5.41 14.51
CA GLY A 75 8.69 -6.37 13.77
C GLY A 75 7.88 -7.36 12.93
N VAL A 76 6.65 -7.01 12.58
CA VAL A 76 5.77 -7.79 11.70
C VAL A 76 5.80 -7.14 10.32
N GLU A 77 6.04 -7.94 9.29
CA GLU A 77 5.96 -7.55 7.88
C GLU A 77 4.51 -7.64 7.42
N MET A 78 4.06 -6.58 6.77
CA MET A 78 2.68 -6.39 6.35
C MET A 78 2.68 -5.99 4.89
N GLU A 79 1.89 -6.67 4.08
CA GLU A 79 1.67 -6.31 2.69
C GLU A 79 0.39 -5.48 2.56
N VAL A 80 0.44 -4.43 1.73
CA VAL A 80 -0.71 -3.60 1.39
C VAL A 80 -0.85 -3.52 -0.13
N GLU A 81 -1.95 -4.08 -0.64
CA GLU A 81 -2.30 -4.00 -2.06
C GLU A 81 -3.20 -2.80 -2.35
N ILE A 82 -2.88 -2.01 -3.38
CA ILE A 82 -3.61 -0.80 -3.76
C ILE A 82 -3.87 -0.78 -5.27
N ASP A 83 -5.12 -0.61 -5.68
CA ASP A 83 -5.48 -0.40 -7.08
C ASP A 83 -4.79 0.87 -7.62
N ALA A 84 -3.87 0.70 -8.56
CA ALA A 84 -3.03 1.77 -9.09
C ALA A 84 -3.79 2.77 -9.98
N GLN A 85 -5.07 2.58 -10.25
CA GLN A 85 -5.90 3.54 -10.99
C GLN A 85 -6.74 4.42 -10.06
N THR A 86 -7.22 3.84 -8.97
CA THR A 86 -8.21 4.44 -8.07
C THR A 86 -7.67 4.81 -6.70
N GLY A 87 -6.57 4.18 -6.27
CA GLY A 87 -6.04 4.28 -4.91
C GLY A 87 -6.88 3.54 -3.87
N ALA A 88 -7.74 2.61 -4.29
CA ALA A 88 -8.48 1.77 -3.38
C ALA A 88 -7.55 0.69 -2.80
N VAL A 89 -7.52 0.59 -1.47
CA VAL A 89 -6.85 -0.53 -0.79
C VAL A 89 -7.67 -1.79 -1.05
N LEU A 90 -7.04 -2.79 -1.65
CA LEU A 90 -7.64 -4.06 -2.04
C LEU A 90 -7.49 -5.08 -0.92
N GLU A 91 -6.28 -5.21 -0.39
CA GLU A 91 -5.88 -6.20 0.60
C GLU A 91 -4.89 -5.60 1.60
N ILE A 92 -4.93 -6.10 2.83
CA ILE A 92 -3.90 -5.88 3.85
C ILE A 92 -3.70 -7.21 4.55
N GLU A 93 -2.52 -7.79 4.41
CA GLU A 93 -2.19 -9.07 5.03
C GLU A 93 -0.84 -9.06 5.73
N VAL A 94 -0.66 -10.02 6.65
CA VAL A 94 0.63 -10.26 7.28
C VAL A 94 1.44 -11.08 6.29
N GLU A 95 2.64 -10.64 5.98
CA GLU A 95 3.56 -11.43 5.18
C GLU A 95 4.05 -12.60 6.04
N ASP A 96 3.44 -13.77 5.82
CA ASP A 96 3.80 -15.00 6.51
C ASP A 96 5.03 -15.62 5.84
N ASP A 97 6.23 -15.18 6.26
CA ASP A 97 7.52 -15.85 6.05
C ASP A 97 7.58 -17.20 6.79
N LEU A 98 6.58 -18.07 6.59
CA LEU A 98 6.67 -19.45 7.03
C LEU A 98 7.60 -20.18 6.06
N ASP A 99 8.90 -19.99 6.26
CA ASP A 99 9.94 -20.90 5.79
C ASP A 99 9.54 -22.31 6.26
N ASP A 100 9.05 -23.13 5.32
CA ASP A 100 8.75 -24.54 5.52
C ASP A 100 10.08 -25.32 5.66
N ASP A 101 10.80 -25.15 6.76
CA ASP A 101 11.89 -26.03 7.17
C ASP A 101 11.34 -27.27 7.91
N TYR A 102 10.57 -28.08 7.17
CA TYR A 102 10.43 -29.50 7.49
C TYR A 102 11.75 -30.22 7.11
N ASP A 103 12.77 -30.08 7.96
CA ASP A 103 13.88 -31.03 8.01
C ASP A 103 13.33 -32.39 8.46
N ASP A 104 13.01 -33.23 7.47
CA ASP A 104 12.64 -34.65 7.62
C ASP A 104 13.89 -35.45 8.02
N ASP A 105 14.28 -35.32 9.28
CA ASP A 105 15.40 -36.02 9.92
C ASP A 105 14.91 -37.37 10.47
N ASP A 106 14.35 -38.24 9.61
CA ASP A 106 13.96 -39.60 9.98
C ASP A 106 15.10 -40.60 9.66
N GLU A 107 16.01 -40.65 10.62
CA GLU A 107 16.64 -41.85 11.22
C GLU A 107 17.16 -42.95 10.29
N ASP A 108 18.51 -43.03 10.23
CA ASP A 108 19.25 -44.28 10.00
C ASP A 108 18.69 -45.42 10.88
N ASP A 109 18.09 -46.45 10.26
CA ASP A 109 17.99 -47.79 10.87
C ASP A 109 18.86 -48.76 10.06
N ASP A 110 20.09 -48.93 10.54
CA ASP A 110 21.04 -49.97 10.16
C ASP A 110 20.38 -51.37 10.22
N ALA A 111 20.40 -52.11 9.10
CA ALA A 111 20.07 -53.55 9.06
C ALA A 111 21.08 -54.37 8.25
#